data_AF-A0A9E0PK59-F1
#
_entry.id   AF-A0A9E0PK59-F1
#
_cell.length_a   1.000
_cell.length_b   1.000
_cell.length_c   1.000
_cell.angle_alpha   90.00
_cell.angle_beta   90.00
_cell.angle_gamma   90.00
#
_symmetry.space_group_name_H-M   'P 1'
#
loop_
_entity.id
_entity.type
_entity.pdbx_description
1 polymer ?
#
loop_
_entity_poly.entity_id
_entity_poly.type
_entity_poly.pdbx_seq_one_letter_code
_entity_poly.pdbx_strand_id
1 'polypeptide(L)'
;MQLKPQDFLVALKLVAWGEQRWTYARLAQELGISVSEAHACIKRGLLAGLLLPNREPPPPTMGADGPAAPDAQEPLGIYRVTRKRVRRTALPDGEAVADNPVRPHARNLAEFALHGAKYAFPAVKLPLVAGVPTSHSAPAFAGVFAPGSTDFVWPHPNGAVRGVGVEPLHPSVPFAAMQDAKLYELLALFDALRVGKARERGMALERLQALIDPDAPKKAKSPSYG
;
A
#
# COMPACT_ATOMS: atom_id res chain seq x y z
N MET A 1 14.46 11.32 5.07
CA MET A 1 13.12 10.77 5.37
C MET A 1 13.22 9.26 5.41
N GLN A 2 12.62 8.58 6.40
CA GLN A 2 12.67 7.12 6.54
C GLN A 2 11.29 6.53 6.26
N LEU A 3 11.18 5.67 5.24
CA LEU A 3 9.98 4.89 4.96
C LEU A 3 9.86 3.77 6.01
N LYS A 4 8.66 3.58 6.56
CA LYS A 4 8.38 2.55 7.56
C LYS A 4 7.64 1.36 6.94
N PRO A 5 7.76 0.14 7.52
CA PRO A 5 6.99 -1.03 7.09
C PRO A 5 5.47 -0.78 6.98
N GLN A 6 4.90 -0.04 7.93
CA GLN A 6 3.49 0.35 7.95
C GLN A 6 3.07 1.25 6.77
N ASP A 7 4.01 2.02 6.18
CA ASP A 7 3.71 2.86 5.02
C ASP A 7 3.46 1.97 3.79
N PHE A 8 4.24 0.89 3.67
CA PHE A 8 4.08 -0.10 2.60
C PHE A 8 2.79 -0.92 2.79
N LEU A 9 2.45 -1.33 4.02
CA LEU A 9 1.15 -1.95 4.34
C LEU A 9 -0.02 -1.06 3.88
N VAL A 10 0.02 0.23 4.18
CA VAL A 10 -1.02 1.18 3.76
C VAL A 10 -1.09 1.27 2.24
N ALA A 11 0.04 1.33 1.53
CA ALA A 11 0.05 1.36 0.07
C ALA A 11 -0.57 0.10 -0.55
N LEU A 12 -0.27 -1.09 -0.01
CA LEU A 12 -0.89 -2.34 -0.44
C LEU A 12 -2.40 -2.39 -0.14
N LYS A 13 -2.85 -1.80 0.97
CA LYS A 13 -4.28 -1.68 1.26
C LYS A 13 -5.02 -0.83 0.21
N LEU A 14 -4.40 0.26 -0.25
CA LEU A 14 -4.97 1.08 -1.32
C LEU A 14 -5.04 0.31 -2.65
N VAL A 15 -4.05 -0.54 -2.95
CA VAL A 15 -4.12 -1.46 -4.12
C VAL A 15 -5.25 -2.49 -3.94
N ALA A 16 -5.42 -3.03 -2.73
CA ALA A 16 -6.50 -3.97 -2.44
C ALA A 16 -7.88 -3.35 -2.72
N TRP A 17 -8.11 -2.13 -2.22
CA TRP A 17 -9.36 -1.39 -2.46
C TRP A 17 -9.57 -0.95 -3.91
N GLY A 18 -8.51 -0.64 -4.66
CA GLY A 18 -8.63 -0.09 -6.02
C GLY A 18 -9.43 1.22 -6.02
N GLU A 19 -10.52 1.27 -6.81
CA GLU A 19 -11.38 2.46 -6.93
C GLU A 19 -12.43 2.61 -5.81
N GLN A 20 -12.45 1.71 -4.82
CA GLN A 20 -13.39 1.84 -3.70
C GLN A 20 -13.14 3.14 -2.93
N ARG A 21 -14.24 3.80 -2.53
CA ARG A 21 -14.17 5.02 -1.72
C ARG A 21 -13.69 4.71 -0.31
N TRP A 22 -12.74 5.49 0.19
CA TRP A 22 -12.23 5.36 1.55
C TRP A 22 -12.03 6.71 2.24
N THR A 23 -11.91 6.64 3.57
CA THR A 23 -11.55 7.76 4.44
C THR A 23 -10.38 7.35 5.32
N TYR A 24 -9.63 8.30 5.86
CA TYR A 24 -8.55 8.01 6.81
C TYR A 24 -9.05 7.21 8.03
N ALA A 25 -10.28 7.47 8.49
CA ALA A 25 -10.90 6.71 9.57
C ALA A 25 -11.16 5.24 9.20
N ARG A 26 -11.72 4.99 8.00
CA ARG A 26 -11.94 3.63 7.50
C ARG A 26 -10.62 2.89 7.30
N LEU A 27 -9.62 3.55 6.74
CA LEU A 27 -8.27 2.99 6.52
C LEU A 27 -7.60 2.59 7.83
N ALA A 28 -7.66 3.47 8.83
CA ALA A 28 -7.17 3.21 10.17
C ALA A 28 -7.89 2.01 10.81
N GLN A 29 -9.23 1.97 10.74
CA GLN A 29 -10.04 0.90 11.28
C GLN A 29 -9.74 -0.46 10.65
N GLU A 30 -9.75 -0.55 9.31
CA GLU A 30 -9.53 -1.82 8.60
C GLU A 30 -8.10 -2.34 8.76
N LEU A 31 -7.12 -1.45 8.96
CA LEU A 31 -5.72 -1.84 9.21
C LEU A 31 -5.37 -1.99 10.68
N GLY A 32 -6.28 -1.68 11.63
CA GLY A 32 -5.97 -1.71 13.06
C GLY A 32 -4.84 -0.76 13.46
N ILE A 33 -4.75 0.42 12.82
CA ILE A 33 -3.79 1.48 13.15
C ILE A 33 -4.56 2.74 13.58
N SER A 34 -3.88 3.71 14.18
CA SER A 34 -4.53 5.00 14.47
C SER A 34 -4.72 5.86 13.22
N VAL A 35 -5.68 6.80 13.27
CA VAL A 35 -5.92 7.76 12.19
C VAL A 35 -4.69 8.64 11.93
N SER A 36 -3.98 9.05 12.98
CA SER A 36 -2.75 9.82 12.88
C SER A 36 -1.63 9.03 12.19
N GLU A 37 -1.51 7.73 12.47
CA GLU A 37 -0.57 6.86 11.75
C GLU A 37 -0.95 6.72 10.28
N ALA A 38 -2.23 6.52 9.97
CA ALA A 38 -2.71 6.45 8.58
C ALA A 38 -2.34 7.72 7.80
N HIS A 39 -2.59 8.90 8.38
CA HIS A 39 -2.17 10.18 7.80
C HIS A 39 -0.65 10.26 7.57
N ALA A 40 0.14 9.84 8.57
CA ALA A 40 1.59 9.87 8.48
C ALA A 40 2.13 8.91 7.40
N CYS A 41 1.50 7.74 7.25
CA CYS A 41 1.81 6.78 6.18
C CYS A 41 1.54 7.36 4.79
N ILE A 42 0.37 7.96 4.60
CA ILE A 42 0.03 8.60 3.32
C ILE A 42 1.00 9.74 2.99
N LYS A 43 1.34 10.58 3.97
CA LYS A 43 2.32 11.66 3.77
C LYS A 43 3.69 11.13 3.34
N ARG A 44 4.20 10.09 4.02
CA ARG A 44 5.48 9.46 3.64
C ARG A 44 5.41 8.76 2.28
N GLY A 45 4.30 8.08 1.97
CA GLY A 45 4.09 7.42 0.68
C GLY A 45 4.05 8.40 -0.51
N LEU A 46 3.43 9.58 -0.33
CA LEU A 46 3.47 10.66 -1.31
C LEU A 46 4.88 11.20 -1.51
N LEU A 47 5.59 11.49 -0.41
CA LEU A 47 6.98 11.99 -0.48
C LEU A 47 7.94 10.96 -1.10
N ALA A 48 7.69 9.67 -0.91
CA ALA A 48 8.48 8.58 -1.50
C ALA A 48 8.10 8.26 -2.96
N GLY A 49 7.06 8.91 -3.51
CA GLY A 49 6.58 8.64 -4.87
C GLY A 49 5.90 7.28 -5.04
N LEU A 50 5.54 6.60 -3.94
CA LEU A 50 4.78 5.34 -3.97
C LEU A 50 3.27 5.60 -4.12
N LEU A 51 2.82 6.80 -3.76
CA LEU A 51 1.44 7.27 -3.90
C LEU A 51 1.39 8.56 -4.72
N LEU A 52 0.26 8.81 -5.36
CA LEU A 52 -0.03 10.03 -6.11
C LEU A 52 -1.24 10.75 -5.50
N PRO A 53 -1.25 12.10 -5.46
CA PRO A 53 -2.45 12.85 -5.16
C PRO A 53 -3.45 12.71 -6.31
N ASN A 54 -4.72 12.51 -5.99
CA ASN A 54 -5.82 12.54 -6.96
C ASN A 54 -6.35 13.96 -7.18
N ARG A 55 -6.29 14.79 -6.14
CA ARG A 55 -6.59 16.21 -6.26
C ARG A 55 -5.36 16.90 -6.82
N GLU A 56 -5.52 17.49 -7.99
CA GLU A 56 -4.57 18.48 -8.51
C GLU A 56 -4.37 19.53 -7.40
N PRO A 57 -3.12 19.79 -6.96
CA PRO A 57 -2.90 20.91 -6.06
C PRO A 57 -3.48 22.14 -6.75
N PRO A 58 -4.19 23.04 -6.03
CA PRO A 58 -4.59 24.29 -6.65
C PRO A 58 -3.33 24.89 -7.28
N PRO A 59 -3.40 25.38 -8.53
CA PRO A 59 -2.23 25.98 -9.17
C PRO A 59 -1.64 26.96 -8.16
N PRO A 60 -0.31 27.01 -7.99
CA PRO A 60 0.28 28.01 -7.14
C PRO A 60 -0.37 29.31 -7.58
N THR A 61 -1.02 30.02 -6.66
CA THR A 61 -1.48 31.38 -6.93
C THR A 61 -0.21 32.10 -7.34
N MET A 62 0.00 32.18 -8.66
CA MET A 62 0.98 33.04 -9.27
C MET A 62 0.68 34.37 -8.61
N GLY A 63 1.61 34.81 -7.77
CA GLY A 63 1.55 36.13 -7.19
C GLY A 63 1.20 37.08 -8.32
N ALA A 64 0.24 37.96 -8.06
CA ALA A 64 0.01 39.09 -8.92
C ALA A 64 1.24 40.01 -8.83
N ASP A 65 2.37 39.56 -9.37
CA ASP A 65 3.59 40.34 -9.52
C ASP A 65 3.57 40.90 -10.94
N GLY A 66 2.75 41.93 -11.11
CA GLY A 66 3.05 43.01 -12.05
C GLY A 66 4.06 43.96 -11.40
N PRO A 67 4.97 44.60 -12.16
CA PRO A 67 6.11 45.28 -11.57
C PRO A 67 5.71 46.65 -10.99
N ALA A 68 6.40 47.00 -9.90
CA ALA A 68 6.93 48.33 -9.54
C ALA A 68 6.51 48.92 -8.16
N ALA A 69 7.54 48.96 -7.28
CA ALA A 69 8.00 50.10 -6.47
C ALA A 69 7.30 50.45 -5.12
N PRO A 70 7.95 51.20 -4.19
CA PRO A 70 8.15 50.79 -2.80
C PRO A 70 7.43 51.67 -1.76
N ASP A 71 7.60 51.27 -0.49
CA ASP A 71 7.29 51.97 0.77
C ASP A 71 5.82 52.12 1.21
N ALA A 72 5.45 51.36 2.24
CA ALA A 72 4.82 51.85 3.49
C ALA A 72 4.53 50.69 4.45
N GLN A 73 4.86 50.88 5.72
CA GLN A 73 4.71 49.92 6.82
C GLN A 73 3.34 50.07 7.53
N GLU A 74 2.78 48.92 7.93
CA GLU A 74 1.73 48.63 8.96
C GLU A 74 0.24 48.95 8.69
N PRO A 75 -0.75 48.38 9.42
CA PRO A 75 -0.77 47.27 10.39
C PRO A 75 -1.82 46.15 10.11
N LEU A 76 -1.80 45.11 10.95
CA LEU A 76 -2.71 43.95 11.04
C LEU A 76 -4.21 44.25 10.86
N GLY A 77 -4.85 43.56 9.90
CA GLY A 77 -6.30 43.50 9.73
C GLY A 77 -6.81 42.06 9.70
N ILE A 78 -7.52 41.65 10.75
CA ILE A 78 -8.24 40.38 10.87
C ILE A 78 -9.40 40.39 9.88
N TYR A 79 -9.33 39.60 8.80
CA TYR A 79 -10.51 39.30 7.98
C TYR A 79 -10.69 37.79 7.80
N ARG A 80 -11.73 37.27 8.49
CA ARG A 80 -12.39 36.00 8.15
C ARG A 80 -12.98 36.13 6.74
N VAL A 81 -12.46 35.37 5.78
CA VAL A 81 -13.18 35.12 4.53
C VAL A 81 -13.82 33.74 4.61
N THR A 82 -15.12 33.73 4.87
CA THR A 82 -15.99 32.58 4.61
C THR A 82 -16.01 32.32 3.10
N ARG A 83 -15.14 31.43 2.60
CA ARG A 83 -15.24 31.00 1.20
C ARG A 83 -16.52 30.22 1.00
N LYS A 84 -17.44 30.82 0.25
CA LYS A 84 -18.70 30.23 -0.21
C LYS A 84 -18.38 28.98 -1.05
N ARG A 85 -18.85 27.82 -0.60
CA ARG A 85 -18.70 26.53 -1.29
C ARG A 85 -19.48 26.61 -2.61
N VAL A 86 -18.79 26.70 -3.74
CA VAL A 86 -19.41 26.58 -5.06
C VAL A 86 -19.83 25.11 -5.22
N ARG A 87 -21.13 24.86 -5.12
CA ARG A 87 -21.73 23.54 -5.36
C ARG A 87 -21.62 23.27 -6.87
N ARG A 88 -20.65 22.45 -7.29
CA ARG A 88 -20.65 21.91 -8.65
C ARG A 88 -21.89 21.04 -8.81
N THR A 89 -22.68 21.36 -9.82
CA THR A 89 -23.84 20.62 -10.29
C THR A 89 -23.41 19.20 -10.62
N ALA A 90 -24.13 18.22 -10.08
CA ALA A 90 -23.88 16.80 -10.34
C ALA A 90 -24.17 16.49 -11.81
N LEU A 91 -23.19 15.93 -12.51
CA LEU A 91 -23.39 15.25 -13.78
C LEU A 91 -24.02 13.86 -13.50
N PRO A 92 -24.87 13.34 -14.40
CA PRO A 92 -25.66 12.14 -14.15
C PRO A 92 -24.81 10.87 -14.15
N ASP A 93 -25.37 9.84 -13.51
CA ASP A 93 -24.78 8.56 -13.12
C ASP A 93 -23.98 7.84 -14.23
N GLY A 94 -22.68 8.10 -14.27
CA GLY A 94 -21.67 7.10 -14.59
C GLY A 94 -20.91 6.80 -13.31
N GLU A 95 -20.58 5.54 -13.02
CA GLU A 95 -19.89 5.07 -11.82
C GLU A 95 -18.88 6.12 -11.32
N ALA A 96 -19.27 6.86 -10.29
CA ALA A 96 -18.50 8.01 -9.84
C ALA A 96 -17.15 7.50 -9.33
N VAL A 97 -16.10 7.65 -10.15
CA VAL A 97 -14.70 7.46 -9.78
C VAL A 97 -14.54 8.08 -8.39
N ALA A 98 -14.25 7.25 -7.39
CA ALA A 98 -14.30 7.70 -6.02
C ALA A 98 -13.36 8.91 -5.85
N ASP A 99 -13.86 10.01 -5.26
CA ASP A 99 -13.05 11.19 -4.88
C ASP A 99 -12.16 10.86 -3.68
N ASN A 100 -11.29 9.87 -3.87
CA ASN A 100 -10.25 9.47 -2.94
C ASN A 100 -9.13 10.52 -3.01
N PRO A 101 -8.53 10.92 -1.88
CA PRO A 101 -7.52 11.98 -1.87
C PRO A 101 -6.21 11.57 -2.54
N VAL A 102 -5.88 10.28 -2.51
CA VAL A 102 -4.65 9.71 -3.07
C VAL A 102 -4.93 8.34 -3.71
N ARG A 103 -4.09 7.95 -4.66
CA ARG A 103 -4.07 6.62 -5.29
C ARG A 103 -2.66 6.01 -5.28
N PRO A 104 -2.52 4.69 -5.40
CA PRO A 104 -1.22 4.06 -5.61
C PRO A 104 -0.55 4.55 -6.90
N HIS A 105 0.75 4.80 -6.86
CA HIS A 105 1.55 4.94 -8.07
C HIS A 105 1.92 3.54 -8.56
N ALA A 106 1.02 2.88 -9.32
CA ALA A 106 1.12 1.46 -9.69
C ALA A 106 2.54 1.01 -10.07
N ARG A 107 3.15 1.65 -11.06
CA ARG A 107 4.51 1.34 -11.54
C ARG A 107 5.58 1.43 -10.45
N ASN A 108 5.68 2.57 -9.75
CA ASN A 108 6.70 2.79 -8.71
C ASN A 108 6.48 1.86 -7.52
N LEU A 109 5.21 1.64 -7.13
CA LEU A 109 4.87 0.75 -6.04
C LEU A 109 5.21 -0.70 -6.38
N ALA A 110 4.94 -1.16 -7.61
CA ALA A 110 5.31 -2.50 -8.06
C ALA A 110 6.83 -2.67 -8.10
N GLU A 111 7.56 -1.71 -8.68
CA GLU A 111 9.03 -1.73 -8.70
C GLU A 111 9.61 -1.83 -7.29
N PHE A 112 9.12 -0.98 -6.37
CA PHE A 112 9.55 -1.02 -4.98
C PHE A 112 9.17 -2.34 -4.30
N ALA A 113 7.93 -2.84 -4.45
CA ALA A 113 7.47 -4.08 -3.84
C ALA A 113 8.31 -5.30 -4.26
N LEU A 114 8.68 -5.38 -5.54
CA LEU A 114 9.38 -6.53 -6.12
C LEU A 114 10.89 -6.49 -5.86
N HIS A 115 11.48 -5.29 -5.87
CA HIS A 115 12.94 -5.13 -5.89
C HIS A 115 13.50 -4.46 -4.64
N GLY A 116 12.79 -3.54 -3.99
CA GLY A 116 13.30 -2.77 -2.85
C GLY A 116 12.78 -3.21 -1.49
N ALA A 117 11.48 -3.51 -1.39
CA ALA A 117 10.77 -3.64 -0.12
C ALA A 117 11.31 -4.79 0.77
N LYS A 118 11.76 -5.90 0.17
CA LYS A 118 12.36 -7.02 0.92
C LYS A 118 13.71 -6.69 1.58
N TYR A 119 14.40 -5.65 1.10
CA TYR A 119 15.65 -5.15 1.68
C TYR A 119 15.39 -4.01 2.66
N ALA A 120 14.39 -3.17 2.38
CA ALA A 120 13.96 -2.12 3.31
C ALA A 120 13.30 -2.71 4.56
N PHE A 121 12.56 -3.81 4.41
CA PHE A 121 11.80 -4.49 5.46
C PHE A 121 12.14 -5.99 5.46
N PRO A 122 13.38 -6.36 5.83
CA PRO A 122 13.83 -7.74 5.80
C PRO A 122 12.96 -8.61 6.71
N ALA A 123 12.70 -9.86 6.29
CA ALA A 123 11.98 -10.78 7.15
C ALA A 123 12.87 -11.27 8.30
N VAL A 124 12.28 -11.26 9.49
CA VAL A 124 12.82 -11.93 10.66
C VAL A 124 12.03 -13.22 10.85
N LYS A 125 12.74 -14.36 10.84
CA LYS A 125 12.16 -15.66 11.17
C LYS A 125 12.15 -15.82 12.68
N LEU A 126 11.03 -16.28 13.20
CA LEU A 126 10.77 -16.52 14.61
C LEU A 126 10.67 -18.04 14.86
N PRO A 127 10.73 -18.49 16.12
CA PRO A 127 10.49 -19.89 16.47
C PRO A 127 9.14 -20.43 15.97
N LEU A 128 8.97 -21.74 16.04
CA LEU A 128 7.70 -22.40 15.72
C LEU A 128 6.58 -21.90 16.61
N VAL A 129 5.50 -21.42 16.00
CA VAL A 129 4.37 -20.80 16.69
C VAL A 129 3.07 -21.04 15.93
N ALA A 130 1.94 -20.94 16.63
CA ALA A 130 0.63 -20.90 15.98
C ALA A 130 0.39 -19.52 15.36
N GLY A 131 -0.22 -19.48 14.18
CA GLY A 131 -0.41 -18.22 13.47
C GLY A 131 -1.29 -18.31 12.23
N VAL A 132 -1.46 -17.15 11.61
CA VAL A 132 -2.14 -17.01 10.32
C VAL A 132 -1.14 -17.40 9.22
N PRO A 133 -1.45 -18.34 8.31
CA PRO A 133 -0.53 -18.75 7.25
C PRO A 133 -0.03 -17.55 6.42
N THR A 134 1.23 -17.57 6.00
CA THR A 134 1.80 -16.55 5.11
C THR A 134 2.78 -17.19 4.13
N SER A 135 3.37 -16.40 3.23
CA SER A 135 4.27 -16.89 2.21
C SER A 135 3.58 -17.99 1.38
N HIS A 136 4.32 -19.03 0.99
CA HIS A 136 3.80 -20.18 0.26
C HIS A 136 2.80 -21.06 1.04
N SER A 137 2.64 -20.86 2.35
CA SER A 137 1.60 -21.54 3.16
C SER A 137 0.25 -20.83 3.12
N ALA A 138 0.21 -19.59 2.61
CA ALA A 138 -1.02 -18.83 2.52
C ALA A 138 -2.04 -19.46 1.54
N PRO A 139 -3.35 -19.21 1.72
CA PRO A 139 -4.39 -19.67 0.79
C PRO A 139 -4.13 -19.27 -0.67
N ALA A 140 -3.44 -18.15 -0.90
CA ALA A 140 -3.03 -17.70 -2.22
C ALA A 140 -2.24 -18.76 -3.01
N PHE A 141 -1.53 -19.68 -2.34
CA PHE A 141 -0.73 -20.74 -2.94
C PHE A 141 -1.31 -22.14 -2.74
N ALA A 142 -2.57 -22.26 -2.30
CA ALA A 142 -3.21 -23.53 -2.06
C ALA A 142 -3.15 -24.43 -3.32
N GLY A 143 -2.67 -25.68 -3.14
CA GLY A 143 -2.52 -26.65 -4.23
C GLY A 143 -1.38 -26.41 -5.21
N VAL A 144 -0.60 -25.33 -5.06
CA VAL A 144 0.52 -24.99 -5.96
C VAL A 144 1.79 -25.76 -5.60
N PHE A 145 2.01 -25.96 -4.30
CA PHE A 145 3.20 -26.63 -3.77
C PHE A 145 2.83 -27.96 -3.12
N ALA A 146 3.72 -28.94 -3.27
CA ALA A 146 3.53 -30.24 -2.65
C ALA A 146 3.56 -30.13 -1.12
N PRO A 147 2.73 -30.88 -0.39
CA PRO A 147 2.79 -30.96 1.06
C PRO A 147 4.19 -31.37 1.56
N GLY A 148 4.56 -30.91 2.76
CA GLY A 148 5.84 -31.25 3.41
C GLY A 148 6.90 -30.15 3.37
N SER A 149 6.60 -28.98 2.79
CA SER A 149 7.42 -27.78 2.97
C SER A 149 7.24 -27.18 4.37
N THR A 150 8.25 -26.43 4.82
CA THR A 150 8.17 -25.71 6.10
C THR A 150 7.10 -24.63 6.03
N ASP A 151 6.07 -24.76 6.86
CA ASP A 151 5.02 -23.75 6.91
C ASP A 151 5.52 -22.43 7.51
N PHE A 152 5.06 -21.32 6.93
CA PHE A 152 5.28 -19.98 7.49
C PHE A 152 3.96 -19.39 7.98
N VAL A 153 4.02 -18.75 9.15
CA VAL A 153 2.85 -18.10 9.75
C VAL A 153 3.22 -16.72 10.29
N TRP A 154 2.29 -15.77 10.25
CA TRP A 154 2.36 -14.62 11.14
C TRP A 154 1.87 -15.04 12.53
N PRO A 155 2.67 -14.85 13.60
CA PRO A 155 2.26 -15.20 14.95
C PRO A 155 0.93 -14.53 15.31
N HIS A 156 -0.06 -15.34 15.70
CA HIS A 156 -1.37 -14.83 16.08
C HIS A 156 -2.08 -15.86 16.97
N PRO A 157 -2.68 -15.44 18.11
CA PRO A 157 -3.26 -16.38 19.08
C PRO A 157 -4.38 -17.24 18.49
N ASN A 158 -5.15 -16.71 17.53
CA ASN A 158 -6.25 -17.42 16.87
C ASN A 158 -5.81 -18.09 15.54
N GLY A 159 -4.52 -18.31 15.36
CA GLY A 159 -3.97 -18.92 14.16
C GLY A 159 -4.26 -20.42 14.04
N ALA A 160 -4.76 -20.85 12.89
CA ALA A 160 -5.16 -22.26 12.67
C ALA A 160 -3.99 -23.19 12.30
N VAL A 161 -2.82 -22.64 11.97
CA VAL A 161 -1.67 -23.40 11.47
C VAL A 161 -0.47 -23.17 12.38
N ARG A 162 0.31 -24.23 12.60
CA ARG A 162 1.59 -24.15 13.31
C ARG A 162 2.73 -24.19 12.30
N GLY A 163 3.60 -23.19 12.34
CA GLY A 163 4.71 -23.07 11.41
C GLY A 163 5.83 -22.18 11.96
N VAL A 164 6.86 -21.96 11.16
CA VAL A 164 7.93 -21.00 11.46
C VAL A 164 7.31 -19.61 11.44
N GLY A 165 7.44 -18.86 12.53
CA GLY A 165 6.92 -17.51 12.59
C GLY A 165 7.69 -16.58 11.65
N VAL A 166 6.98 -15.64 11.02
CA VAL A 166 7.57 -14.54 10.26
C VAL A 166 7.09 -13.25 10.91
N GLU A 167 8.03 -12.36 11.22
CA GLU A 167 7.67 -11.05 11.75
C GLU A 167 6.85 -10.27 10.70
N PRO A 168 5.61 -9.89 11.03
CA PRO A 168 4.78 -9.14 10.10
C PRO A 168 5.35 -7.74 9.85
N LEU A 169 5.00 -7.12 8.72
CA LEU A 169 5.35 -5.72 8.44
C LEU A 169 4.84 -4.77 9.54
N HIS A 170 3.75 -5.10 10.19
CA HIS A 170 3.20 -4.34 11.31
C HIS A 170 2.41 -5.31 12.23
N PRO A 171 2.36 -5.11 13.55
CA PRO A 171 1.62 -6.00 14.45
C PRO A 171 0.15 -6.25 14.07
N SER A 172 -0.48 -5.31 13.35
CA SER A 172 -1.87 -5.43 12.90
C SER A 172 -2.07 -6.23 11.61
N VAL A 173 -1.00 -6.64 10.93
CA VAL A 173 -1.06 -7.40 9.65
C VAL A 173 -1.91 -8.66 9.74
N PRO A 174 -1.76 -9.55 10.76
CA PRO A 174 -2.54 -10.79 10.79
C PRO A 174 -4.04 -10.49 10.91
N PHE A 175 -4.39 -9.51 11.75
CA PHE A 175 -5.77 -9.03 11.89
C PHE A 175 -6.30 -8.47 10.56
N ALA A 176 -5.58 -7.55 9.93
CA ALA A 176 -6.00 -6.91 8.69
C ALA A 176 -6.15 -7.91 7.52
N ALA A 177 -5.22 -8.88 7.42
CA ALA A 177 -5.27 -9.92 6.40
C ALA A 177 -6.49 -10.84 6.56
N MET A 178 -6.90 -11.17 7.80
CA MET A 178 -8.10 -11.98 8.04
C MET A 178 -9.40 -11.29 7.63
N GLN A 179 -9.42 -9.96 7.50
CA GLN A 179 -10.61 -9.18 7.13
C GLN A 179 -10.68 -8.86 5.62
N ASP A 180 -9.57 -8.99 4.89
CA ASP A 180 -9.47 -8.61 3.48
C ASP A 180 -8.61 -9.63 2.72
N ALA A 181 -9.29 -10.48 1.94
CA ALA A 181 -8.66 -11.55 1.17
C ALA A 181 -7.64 -11.04 0.13
N LYS A 182 -7.89 -9.87 -0.48
CA LYS A 182 -7.00 -9.32 -1.50
C LYS A 182 -5.76 -8.70 -0.86
N LEU A 183 -5.92 -8.01 0.27
CA LEU A 183 -4.78 -7.56 1.07
C LEU A 183 -3.95 -8.74 1.58
N TYR A 184 -4.60 -9.79 2.06
CA TYR A 184 -3.93 -11.01 2.51
C TYR A 184 -3.08 -11.60 1.38
N GLU A 185 -3.64 -11.77 0.18
CA GLU A 185 -2.90 -12.26 -0.97
C GLU A 185 -1.65 -11.41 -1.27
N LEU A 186 -1.79 -10.08 -1.32
CA LEU A 186 -0.66 -9.15 -1.54
C LEU A 186 0.46 -9.34 -0.49
N LEU A 187 0.09 -9.41 0.79
CA LEU A 187 1.03 -9.55 1.90
C LEU A 187 1.70 -10.93 1.91
N ALA A 188 0.95 -11.99 1.62
CA ALA A 188 1.49 -13.34 1.55
C ALA A 188 2.46 -13.51 0.36
N LEU A 189 2.14 -12.93 -0.79
CA LEU A 189 3.04 -12.88 -1.94
C LEU A 189 4.31 -12.12 -1.60
N PHE A 190 4.20 -10.98 -0.92
CA PHE A 190 5.37 -10.26 -0.44
C PHE A 190 6.22 -11.10 0.52
N ASP A 191 5.62 -11.87 1.43
CA ASP A 191 6.35 -12.78 2.31
C ASP A 191 7.02 -13.93 1.56
N ALA A 192 6.42 -14.42 0.47
CA ALA A 192 7.11 -15.35 -0.42
C ALA A 192 8.38 -14.73 -1.03
N LEU A 193 8.41 -13.42 -1.29
CA LEU A 193 9.64 -12.71 -1.68
C LEU A 193 10.66 -12.59 -0.54
N ARG A 194 10.19 -12.42 0.70
CA ARG A 194 11.08 -12.25 1.87
C ARG A 194 11.69 -13.56 2.36
N VAL A 195 10.93 -14.66 2.39
CA VAL A 195 11.35 -15.93 3.03
C VAL A 195 11.27 -17.18 2.14
N GLY A 196 10.62 -17.11 0.98
CA GLY A 196 10.43 -18.25 0.06
C GLY A 196 11.71 -18.70 -0.63
N LYS A 197 11.72 -19.93 -1.20
CA LYS A 197 12.83 -20.43 -2.03
C LYS A 197 12.68 -19.89 -3.47
N ALA A 198 13.58 -20.30 -4.37
CA ALA A 198 13.66 -19.74 -5.71
C ALA A 198 12.34 -19.85 -6.50
N ARG A 199 11.65 -20.99 -6.38
CA ARG A 199 10.38 -21.24 -7.07
C ARG A 199 9.25 -20.36 -6.54
N GLU A 200 9.11 -20.27 -5.21
CA GLU A 200 8.10 -19.46 -4.54
C GLU A 200 8.33 -17.97 -4.85
N ARG A 201 9.58 -17.51 -4.80
CA ARG A 201 9.94 -16.13 -5.15
C ARG A 201 9.62 -15.82 -6.61
N GLY A 202 9.93 -16.72 -7.54
CA GLY A 202 9.63 -16.54 -8.97
C GLY A 202 8.13 -16.34 -9.20
N MET A 203 7.30 -17.21 -8.64
CA MET A 203 5.85 -17.08 -8.76
C MET A 203 5.30 -15.84 -8.05
N ALA A 204 5.82 -15.52 -6.87
CA ALA A 204 5.40 -14.34 -6.13
C ALA A 204 5.72 -13.04 -6.88
N LEU A 205 6.86 -12.96 -7.58
CA LEU A 205 7.21 -11.81 -8.41
C LEU A 205 6.16 -11.57 -9.50
N GLU A 206 5.79 -12.63 -10.23
CA GLU A 206 4.82 -12.52 -11.34
C GLU A 206 3.43 -12.12 -10.84
N ARG A 207 2.93 -12.76 -9.78
CA ARG A 207 1.60 -12.49 -9.25
C ARG A 207 1.50 -11.14 -8.54
N LEU A 208 2.51 -10.76 -7.75
CA LEU A 208 2.49 -9.48 -7.04
C LEU A 208 2.55 -8.31 -8.02
N GLN A 209 3.34 -8.42 -9.10
CA GLN A 209 3.35 -7.45 -10.19
C GLN A 209 1.95 -7.29 -10.79
N ALA A 210 1.32 -8.40 -11.19
CA ALA A 210 0.00 -8.37 -11.83
C ALA A 210 -1.10 -7.77 -10.94
N LEU A 211 -1.00 -7.92 -9.62
CA LEU A 211 -1.98 -7.34 -8.68
C LEU A 211 -1.76 -5.84 -8.42
N ILE A 212 -0.51 -5.35 -8.45
CA ILE A 212 -0.19 -3.95 -8.18
C ILE A 212 -0.25 -3.10 -9.44
N ASP A 213 0.24 -3.62 -10.56
CA ASP A 213 0.37 -2.92 -11.83
C ASP A 213 0.09 -3.92 -12.98
N PRO A 214 -1.21 -4.15 -13.29
CA PRO A 214 -1.66 -5.14 -14.28
C PRO A 214 -1.30 -4.76 -15.72
N ASP A 215 -1.08 -3.47 -15.99
CA ASP A 215 -0.73 -2.95 -17.32
C ASP A 215 0.77 -3.03 -17.62
N ALA A 216 1.57 -3.56 -16.69
CA ALA A 216 3.00 -3.73 -16.87
C ALA A 216 3.31 -4.63 -18.09
N PRO A 217 4.34 -4.28 -18.89
CA PRO A 217 4.72 -5.08 -20.05
C PRO A 217 5.14 -6.47 -19.59
N LYS A 218 4.42 -7.50 -20.07
CA LYS A 218 4.73 -8.90 -19.77
C LYS A 218 6.13 -9.21 -20.32
N LYS A 219 7.04 -9.68 -19.47
CA LYS A 219 8.33 -10.20 -19.94
C LYS A 219 8.05 -11.36 -20.90
N ALA A 220 8.46 -11.21 -22.16
CA ALA A 220 8.47 -12.33 -23.09
C ALA A 220 9.31 -13.45 -22.46
N LYS A 221 8.72 -14.63 -22.28
CA LYS A 221 9.49 -15.80 -21.84
C LYS A 221 10.56 -16.03 -22.89
N SER A 222 11.82 -15.76 -22.57
CA SER A 222 12.94 -16.15 -23.42
C SER A 222 12.84 -17.66 -23.66
N PRO A 223 12.93 -18.16 -24.90
CA PRO A 223 12.91 -19.59 -25.13
C PRO A 223 14.09 -20.20 -24.38
N SER A 224 13.79 -21.13 -23.47
CA SER A 224 14.77 -21.95 -22.79
C SER A 224 15.54 -22.70 -23.87
N TYR A 225 16.77 -22.28 -24.19
CA TYR A 225 17.66 -23.12 -24.97
C TYR A 225 18.00 -24.34 -24.11
N GLY A 226 17.70 -25.52 -24.67
CA GLY A 226 17.94 -26.83 -24.06
C GLY A 226 19.39 -27.28 -24.15
#